data_AF-A0A645H4Y9-F1
#
_entry.id   AF-A0A645H4Y9-F1
#
_cell.length_a   1.000
_cell.length_b   1.000
_cell.length_c   1.000
_cell.angle_alpha   90.00
_cell.angle_beta   90.00
_cell.angle_gamma   90.00
#
_symmetry.space_group_name_H-M   'P 1'
#
loop_
_entity.id
_entity.type
_entity.pdbx_description
1 polymer ?
#
loop_
_entity_poly.entity_id
_entity_poly.type
_entity_poly.pdbx_seq_one_letter_code
_entity_poly.pdbx_strand_id
1 'polypeptide(L)'
;MGFSLTGLIMAFLLIVPNILYFVFPAKNKPQDINKNVSKLFLIIEIVGQIMSVIIMVFSKDNFSLKGINVWNILYLVFVALYHGVWLRYIVFDGEYKYLYSPVFKIPFPMIITSFLALLFASIYGSSILLFIASLIYGLGASYNGYYHYKIIRNGENNYE
;
A
#
# COMPACT_ATOMS: atom_id res chain seq x y z
N MET A 1 2.17 -22.54 -11.80
CA MET A 1 3.01 -21.35 -11.55
C MET A 1 3.76 -21.03 -12.83
N GLY A 2 3.58 -19.83 -13.35
CA GLY A 2 4.15 -19.35 -14.60
C GLY A 2 3.99 -17.84 -14.67
N PHE A 3 4.62 -17.19 -15.64
CA PHE A 3 4.57 -15.74 -15.75
C PHE A 3 3.17 -15.22 -16.14
N SER A 4 2.64 -14.27 -15.36
CA SER A 4 1.36 -13.61 -15.56
C SER A 4 1.56 -12.16 -15.99
N LEU A 5 1.18 -11.83 -17.23
CA LEU A 5 1.21 -10.43 -17.70
C LEU A 5 0.19 -9.57 -16.92
N THR A 6 -1.03 -10.07 -16.71
CA THR A 6 -2.07 -9.37 -15.92
C THR A 6 -1.60 -9.13 -14.49
N GLY A 7 -1.02 -10.15 -13.86
CA GLY A 7 -0.48 -10.05 -12.51
C GLY A 7 0.70 -9.08 -12.43
N LEU A 8 1.56 -9.04 -13.44
CA LEU A 8 2.62 -8.04 -13.54
C LEU A 8 2.07 -6.61 -13.62
N ILE A 9 1.06 -6.36 -14.46
CA ILE A 9 0.44 -5.03 -14.57
C ILE A 9 -0.18 -4.62 -13.23
N MET A 10 -0.91 -5.53 -12.58
CA MET A 10 -1.50 -5.25 -11.26
C MET A 10 -0.44 -5.00 -10.18
N ALA A 11 0.64 -5.79 -10.16
CA ALA A 11 1.73 -5.57 -9.22
C ALA A 11 2.44 -4.23 -9.50
N PHE A 12 2.68 -3.91 -10.77
CA PHE A 12 3.32 -2.66 -11.19
C PHE A 12 2.52 -1.44 -10.72
N LEU A 13 1.20 -1.43 -10.94
CA LEU A 13 0.33 -0.34 -10.48
C LEU A 13 0.43 -0.11 -8.96
N LEU A 14 0.61 -1.16 -8.15
CA LEU A 14 0.76 -1.01 -6.70
C LEU A 14 2.15 -0.51 -6.29
N ILE A 15 3.21 -0.87 -7.01
CA ILE A 15 4.59 -0.51 -6.65
C ILE A 15 5.00 0.86 -7.21
N VAL A 16 4.37 1.34 -8.29
CA VAL A 16 4.70 2.63 -8.93
C VAL A 16 4.84 3.77 -7.91
N PRO A 17 3.91 3.96 -6.96
CA PRO A 17 4.04 5.07 -6.03
C PRO A 17 5.17 4.87 -5.00
N ASN A 18 5.47 3.63 -4.62
CA ASN A 18 6.63 3.33 -3.79
C ASN A 18 7.96 3.62 -4.51
N ILE A 19 8.03 3.38 -5.83
CA ILE A 19 9.19 3.79 -6.64
C ILE A 19 9.28 5.32 -6.69
N LEU A 20 8.13 5.99 -6.84
CA LEU A 20 8.06 7.44 -6.88
C LEU A 20 8.61 8.11 -5.61
N TYR A 21 8.45 7.47 -4.45
CA TYR A 21 9.06 7.93 -3.20
C TYR A 21 10.59 8.02 -3.23
N PHE A 22 11.26 7.15 -3.98
CA PHE A 22 12.72 7.21 -4.14
C PHE A 22 13.15 8.39 -5.03
N VAL A 23 12.29 8.79 -5.98
CA VAL A 23 12.53 9.92 -6.88
C VAL A 23 12.14 11.25 -6.21
N PHE A 24 11.05 11.26 -5.42
CA PHE A 24 10.52 12.41 -4.70
C PHE A 24 10.46 12.09 -3.20
N PRO A 25 11.60 12.16 -2.49
CA PRO A 25 11.67 11.82 -1.08
C PRO A 25 10.90 12.82 -0.21
N ALA A 26 10.31 12.32 0.87
CA ALA A 26 9.47 13.14 1.73
C ALA A 26 10.27 14.21 2.48
N LYS A 27 9.74 15.43 2.43
CA LYS A 27 10.21 16.56 3.22
C LYS A 27 9.62 16.50 4.63
N ASN A 28 10.35 17.09 5.59
CA ASN A 28 9.92 17.23 6.98
C ASN A 28 9.48 15.93 7.65
N LYS A 29 10.11 14.78 7.29
CA LYS A 29 9.87 13.51 7.96
C LYS A 29 10.36 13.60 9.43
N PRO A 30 9.49 13.42 10.44
CA PRO A 30 9.89 13.49 11.84
C PRO A 30 11.04 12.52 12.18
N GLN A 31 12.07 13.01 12.86
CA GLN A 31 13.31 12.27 13.14
C GLN A 31 13.09 11.02 14.01
N ASP A 32 12.08 11.03 14.89
CA ASP A 32 11.82 9.94 15.83
C ASP A 32 10.91 8.83 15.30
N ILE A 33 10.45 8.94 14.05
CA ILE A 33 9.60 7.91 13.44
C ILE A 33 10.29 6.55 13.43
N ASN A 34 11.55 6.50 12.96
CA ASN A 34 12.25 5.23 12.79
C ASN A 34 12.73 4.63 14.13
N LYS A 35 12.76 5.41 15.22
CA LYS A 35 13.13 4.93 16.57
C LYS A 35 11.95 4.25 17.27
N ASN A 36 10.73 4.70 17.00
CA ASN A 36 9.53 4.25 17.70
C ASN A 36 8.78 3.12 17.00
N VAL A 37 9.06 2.88 15.72
CA VAL A 37 8.49 1.74 14.98
C VAL A 37 9.33 0.49 15.25
N SER A 38 8.69 -0.57 15.73
CA SER A 38 9.35 -1.87 15.90
C SER A 38 9.84 -2.40 14.55
N LYS A 39 11.15 -2.68 14.45
CA LYS A 39 11.80 -3.21 13.24
C LYS A 39 11.11 -4.47 12.72
N LEU A 40 10.51 -5.26 13.60
CA LEU A 40 9.78 -6.47 13.25
C LEU A 40 8.61 -6.18 12.30
N PHE A 41 7.79 -5.17 12.59
CA PHE A 41 6.61 -4.85 11.78
C PHE A 41 6.99 -4.21 10.44
N LEU A 42 8.11 -3.49 10.37
CA LEU A 42 8.68 -3.01 9.12
C LEU A 42 9.13 -4.17 8.23
N ILE A 43 9.78 -5.19 8.81
CA ILE A 43 10.15 -6.40 8.07
C ILE A 43 8.90 -7.15 7.59
N ILE A 44 7.88 -7.30 8.44
CA ILE A 44 6.61 -7.95 8.08
C ILE A 44 5.95 -7.25 6.89
N GLU A 45 5.90 -5.91 6.90
CA GLU A 45 5.36 -5.13 5.78
C GLU A 45 6.13 -5.38 4.48
N ILE A 46 7.46 -5.28 4.52
CA ILE A 46 8.32 -5.47 3.34
C ILE A 46 8.20 -6.90 2.80
N VAL A 47 8.21 -7.90 3.68
CA VAL A 47 8.06 -9.31 3.29
C VAL A 47 6.69 -9.55 2.67
N GLY A 48 5.61 -9.06 3.30
CA GLY A 48 4.26 -9.19 2.76
C GLY A 48 4.11 -8.51 1.40
N GLN A 49 4.72 -7.33 1.22
CA GLN A 49 4.70 -6.61 -0.04
C GLN A 49 5.44 -7.37 -1.14
N ILE A 50 6.70 -7.76 -0.90
CA ILE A 50 7.53 -8.48 -1.88
C ILE A 50 6.87 -9.81 -2.25
N MET A 51 6.36 -10.54 -1.25
CA MET A 51 5.67 -11.80 -1.49
C MET A 51 4.42 -11.61 -2.34
N SER A 52 3.63 -10.57 -2.09
CA SER A 52 2.43 -10.27 -2.90
C SER A 52 2.80 -10.00 -4.37
N VAL A 53 3.87 -9.24 -4.60
CA VAL A 53 4.38 -8.93 -5.95
C VAL A 53 4.84 -10.20 -6.66
N ILE A 54 5.69 -11.01 -6.02
CA ILE A 54 6.20 -12.27 -6.60
C ILE A 54 5.03 -13.19 -6.94
N ILE A 55 4.06 -13.37 -6.03
CA ILE A 55 2.91 -14.23 -6.28
C ILE A 55 2.09 -13.70 -7.47
N MET A 56 1.79 -12.39 -7.54
CA MET A 56 1.07 -11.84 -8.69
C MET A 56 1.78 -12.13 -10.02
N VAL A 57 3.10 -11.91 -10.08
CA VAL A 57 3.88 -12.11 -11.31
C VAL A 57 3.98 -13.58 -11.72
N PHE A 58 4.07 -14.51 -10.77
CA PHE A 58 4.28 -15.95 -11.05
C PHE A 58 3.02 -16.82 -10.95
N SER A 59 1.85 -16.22 -10.76
CA SER A 59 0.57 -16.92 -10.71
C SER A 59 -0.21 -16.82 -12.04
N LYS A 60 0.40 -17.21 -13.18
CA LYS A 60 -0.27 -17.26 -14.49
C LYS A 60 -1.64 -17.93 -14.43
N ASP A 61 -1.72 -19.11 -13.81
CA ASP A 61 -2.94 -19.93 -13.78
C ASP A 61 -4.10 -19.26 -13.00
N ASN A 62 -3.76 -18.35 -12.07
CA ASN A 62 -4.72 -17.61 -11.25
C ASN A 62 -5.30 -16.39 -11.99
N PHE A 63 -4.50 -15.80 -12.87
CA PHE A 63 -4.76 -14.51 -13.53
C PHE A 63 -4.95 -14.65 -15.06
N SER A 64 -4.81 -15.84 -15.62
CA SER A 64 -4.94 -16.10 -17.05
C SER A 64 -6.37 -15.88 -17.53
N LEU A 65 -6.54 -14.89 -18.42
CA LEU A 65 -7.77 -14.65 -19.20
C LEU A 65 -9.07 -14.63 -18.38
N LYS A 66 -9.00 -14.23 -17.10
CA LYS A 66 -10.21 -13.85 -16.37
C LYS A 66 -10.74 -12.56 -17.01
N GLY A 67 -11.99 -12.60 -17.45
CA GLY A 67 -12.68 -11.41 -17.93
C GLY A 67 -12.77 -10.34 -16.84
N ILE A 68 -13.10 -9.11 -17.22
CA ILE A 68 -13.35 -8.03 -16.27
C ILE A 68 -14.54 -8.44 -15.40
N ASN A 69 -14.33 -8.49 -14.08
CA ASN A 69 -15.38 -8.74 -13.10
C ASN A 69 -15.37 -7.66 -12.02
N VAL A 70 -16.33 -7.73 -11.11
CA VAL A 70 -16.48 -6.77 -10.00
C VAL A 70 -15.21 -6.67 -9.15
N TRP A 71 -14.50 -7.78 -8.92
CA TRP A 71 -13.27 -7.78 -8.13
C TRP A 71 -12.11 -7.04 -8.80
N ASN A 72 -11.97 -7.16 -10.12
CA ASN A 72 -11.01 -6.38 -10.89
C ASN A 72 -11.34 -4.88 -10.84
N ILE A 73 -12.63 -4.53 -10.96
CA ILE A 73 -13.08 -3.14 -10.87
C ILE A 73 -12.79 -2.58 -9.48
N LEU A 74 -13.10 -3.32 -8.41
CA LEU A 74 -12.78 -2.91 -7.04
C LEU A 74 -11.28 -2.73 -6.84
N TYR A 75 -10.46 -3.66 -7.34
CA TYR A 75 -9.01 -3.50 -7.33
C TYR A 75 -8.58 -2.18 -7.99
N LEU A 76 -9.07 -1.88 -9.20
CA LEU A 76 -8.73 -0.65 -9.92
C LEU A 76 -9.19 0.62 -9.17
N VAL A 77 -10.39 0.60 -8.57
CA VAL A 77 -10.90 1.71 -7.75
C VAL A 77 -9.98 1.97 -6.55
N PHE A 78 -9.57 0.93 -5.82
CA PHE A 78 -8.70 1.10 -4.66
C PHE A 78 -7.27 1.50 -5.05
N VAL A 79 -6.77 1.01 -6.18
CA VAL A 79 -5.51 1.50 -6.76
C VAL A 79 -5.61 2.98 -7.14
N ALA A 80 -6.73 3.43 -7.73
CA ALA A 80 -6.94 4.83 -8.06
C ALA A 80 -6.99 5.72 -6.80
N LEU A 81 -7.68 5.28 -5.75
CA LEU A 81 -7.70 5.98 -4.45
C LEU A 81 -6.30 6.05 -3.84
N TYR A 82 -5.55 4.95 -3.89
CA TYR A 82 -4.15 4.89 -3.45
C TYR A 82 -3.28 5.90 -4.20
N HIS A 83 -3.38 5.96 -5.53
CA HIS A 83 -2.70 6.97 -6.32
C HIS A 83 -3.17 8.39 -6.01
N GLY A 84 -4.44 8.60 -5.68
CA GLY A 84 -4.97 9.88 -5.22
C GLY A 84 -4.29 10.38 -3.94
N VAL A 85 -3.98 9.49 -2.99
CA VAL A 85 -3.21 9.83 -1.78
C VAL A 85 -1.78 10.26 -2.14
N TRP A 86 -1.15 9.59 -3.10
CA TRP A 86 0.18 9.96 -3.59
C TRP A 86 0.18 11.26 -4.38
N LEU A 87 -0.84 11.49 -5.21
CA LEU A 87 -1.01 12.74 -5.93
C LEU A 87 -1.16 13.89 -4.94
N ARG A 88 -1.95 13.70 -3.88
CA ARG A 88 -2.05 14.66 -2.77
C ARG A 88 -0.67 14.97 -2.19
N TYR A 89 0.12 13.94 -1.85
CA TYR A 89 1.49 14.13 -1.36
C TYR A 89 2.36 14.97 -2.29
N ILE A 90 2.33 14.73 -3.60
CA ILE A 90 3.12 15.48 -4.59
C ILE A 90 2.64 16.93 -4.71
N VAL A 91 1.32 17.14 -4.79
CA VAL A 91 0.71 18.47 -4.93
C VAL A 91 1.05 19.35 -3.72
N PHE A 92 1.13 18.75 -2.54
CA PHE A 92 1.53 19.45 -1.31
C PHE A 92 3.04 19.34 -1.04
N ASP A 93 3.84 19.56 -2.08
CA ASP A 93 5.30 19.72 -2.05
C ASP A 93 6.08 18.55 -1.41
N GLY A 94 5.51 17.35 -1.42
CA GLY A 94 6.13 16.17 -0.84
C GLY A 94 6.24 16.22 0.69
N GLU A 95 5.36 16.95 1.37
CA GLU A 95 5.35 16.91 2.84
C GLU A 95 4.87 15.56 3.37
N TYR A 96 5.67 14.93 4.23
CA TYR A 96 5.44 13.60 4.78
C TYR A 96 4.04 13.42 5.42
N LYS A 97 3.51 14.47 6.04
CA LYS A 97 2.19 14.45 6.69
C LYS A 97 1.04 14.13 5.73
N TYR A 98 1.14 14.47 4.45
CA TYR A 98 0.06 14.22 3.48
C TYR A 98 -0.01 12.77 3.00
N LEU A 99 0.97 11.93 3.32
CA LEU A 99 0.85 10.48 3.09
C LEU A 99 -0.05 9.81 4.15
N TYR A 100 0.01 10.28 5.41
CA TYR A 100 -0.63 9.61 6.55
C TYR A 100 -1.78 10.41 7.17
N SER A 101 -1.96 11.67 6.78
CA SER A 101 -3.09 12.48 7.27
C SER A 101 -4.42 11.91 6.77
N PRO A 102 -5.50 12.05 7.55
CA PRO A 102 -6.80 11.52 7.17
C PRO A 102 -7.32 12.12 5.86
N VAL A 103 -8.12 11.32 5.14
CA VAL A 103 -8.91 11.78 3.97
C VAL A 103 -10.36 11.37 4.22
N PHE A 104 -11.29 12.32 4.21
CA PHE A 104 -12.74 12.05 4.38
C PHE A 104 -13.06 11.06 5.52
N LYS A 105 -12.41 11.22 6.70
CA LYS A 105 -12.52 10.38 7.91
C LYS A 105 -11.80 9.04 7.90
N ILE A 106 -11.10 8.68 6.82
CA ILE A 106 -10.22 7.51 6.78
C ILE A 106 -8.90 7.88 7.46
N PRO A 107 -8.50 7.24 8.58
CA PRO A 107 -7.37 7.70 9.40
C PRO A 107 -6.00 7.52 8.72
N PHE A 108 -5.78 6.39 8.03
CA PHE A 108 -4.52 6.09 7.32
C PHE A 108 -4.83 5.60 5.89
N PRO A 109 -5.23 6.54 5.01
CA PRO A 109 -5.80 6.20 3.69
C PRO A 109 -4.80 5.48 2.79
N MET A 110 -3.50 5.79 2.89
CA MET A 110 -2.43 5.13 2.14
C MET A 110 -2.44 3.60 2.34
N ILE A 111 -2.58 3.16 3.60
CA ILE A 111 -2.49 1.73 3.94
C ILE A 111 -3.79 1.01 3.69
N ILE A 112 -4.92 1.62 4.06
CA ILE A 112 -6.23 1.01 3.86
C ILE A 112 -6.47 0.76 2.37
N THR A 113 -6.11 1.73 1.51
CA THR A 113 -6.30 1.61 0.07
C THR A 113 -5.37 0.57 -0.57
N SER A 114 -4.09 0.54 -0.22
CA SER A 114 -3.15 -0.45 -0.75
C SER A 114 -3.47 -1.87 -0.28
N PHE A 115 -3.85 -2.04 1.00
CA PHE A 115 -4.25 -3.33 1.56
C PHE A 115 -5.53 -3.86 0.93
N LEU A 116 -6.57 -3.02 0.79
CA LEU A 116 -7.81 -3.43 0.14
C LEU A 116 -7.59 -3.76 -1.34
N ALA A 117 -6.74 -3.02 -2.05
CA ALA A 117 -6.36 -3.38 -3.41
C ALA A 117 -5.72 -4.78 -3.46
N LEU A 118 -4.77 -5.09 -2.57
CA LEU A 118 -4.16 -6.42 -2.51
C LEU A 118 -5.18 -7.52 -2.19
N LEU A 119 -6.12 -7.28 -1.28
CA LEU A 119 -7.20 -8.22 -0.97
C LEU A 119 -8.07 -8.50 -2.19
N PHE A 120 -8.54 -7.46 -2.90
CA PHE A 120 -9.35 -7.66 -4.11
C PHE A 120 -8.57 -8.32 -5.23
N ALA A 121 -7.27 -8.04 -5.37
CA ALA A 121 -6.41 -8.74 -6.32
C ALA A 121 -6.30 -10.24 -5.98
N SER A 122 -6.24 -10.59 -4.70
CA SER A 122 -6.21 -12.00 -4.26
C SER A 122 -7.50 -12.76 -4.58
N ILE A 123 -8.65 -12.11 -4.39
CA ILE A 123 -9.97 -12.66 -4.73
C ILE A 123 -10.12 -12.78 -6.25
N TYR A 124 -9.74 -11.73 -6.99
CA TYR A 124 -9.75 -11.73 -8.45
C TYR A 124 -8.89 -12.87 -9.02
N GLY A 125 -7.67 -13.02 -8.53
CA GLY A 125 -6.77 -14.12 -8.88
C GLY A 125 -7.22 -15.48 -8.34
N SER A 126 -8.16 -15.53 -7.40
CA SER A 126 -8.52 -16.76 -6.66
C SER A 126 -7.27 -17.45 -6.08
N SER A 127 -6.33 -16.65 -5.56
CA SER A 127 -5.04 -17.13 -5.07
C SER A 127 -5.00 -17.09 -3.54
N ILE A 128 -5.06 -18.27 -2.91
CA ILE A 128 -4.97 -18.40 -1.46
C ILE A 128 -3.62 -17.86 -0.93
N LEU A 129 -2.54 -18.06 -1.71
CA LEU A 129 -1.21 -17.59 -1.37
C LEU A 129 -1.15 -16.06 -1.38
N LEU A 130 -1.76 -15.42 -2.39
CA LEU A 130 -1.83 -13.96 -2.46
C LEU A 130 -2.69 -13.40 -1.33
N PHE A 131 -3.76 -14.10 -0.94
CA PHE A 131 -4.59 -13.70 0.19
C PHE A 131 -3.78 -13.71 1.49
N ILE A 132 -3.04 -14.79 1.77
CA ILE A 132 -2.16 -14.85 2.95
C ILE A 132 -1.08 -13.75 2.90
N ALA A 133 -0.47 -13.52 1.74
CA ALA A 133 0.51 -12.44 1.58
C ALA A 133 -0.08 -11.05 1.84
N SER A 134 -1.31 -10.81 1.39
CA SER A 134 -2.01 -9.55 1.64
C SER A 134 -2.30 -9.35 3.12
N LEU A 135 -2.63 -10.41 3.87
CA LEU A 135 -2.83 -10.33 5.32
C LEU A 135 -1.53 -10.01 6.06
N ILE A 136 -0.42 -10.65 5.68
CA ILE A 136 0.91 -10.38 6.25
C ILE A 136 1.29 -8.92 6.00
N TYR A 137 1.13 -8.44 4.76
CA TYR A 137 1.33 -7.03 4.41
C TYR A 137 0.44 -6.12 5.27
N GLY A 138 -0.86 -6.41 5.35
CA GLY A 138 -1.83 -5.63 6.10
C GLY A 138 -1.49 -5.52 7.59
N LEU A 139 -1.02 -6.60 8.22
CA LEU A 139 -0.59 -6.60 9.62
C LEU A 139 0.61 -5.67 9.86
N GLY A 140 1.65 -5.77 9.02
CA GLY A 140 2.82 -4.90 9.11
C GLY A 140 2.47 -3.44 8.84
N ALA A 141 1.80 -3.20 7.71
CA ALA A 141 1.44 -1.86 7.25
C ALA A 141 0.50 -1.14 8.22
N SER A 142 -0.50 -1.83 8.77
CA SER A 142 -1.45 -1.22 9.72
C SER A 142 -0.76 -0.77 11.00
N TYR A 143 0.13 -1.60 11.56
CA TYR A 143 0.90 -1.23 12.75
C TYR A 143 1.79 -0.01 12.46
N ASN A 144 2.59 -0.05 11.40
CA ASN A 144 3.49 1.04 11.05
C ASN A 144 2.70 2.33 10.79
N GLY A 145 1.64 2.26 9.98
CA GLY A 145 0.74 3.37 9.68
C GLY A 145 0.13 4.05 10.88
N TYR A 146 -0.36 3.26 11.82
CA TYR A 146 -0.92 3.78 13.05
C TYR A 146 0.09 4.61 13.83
N TYR A 147 1.35 4.14 13.93
CA TYR A 147 2.42 4.90 14.58
C TYR A 147 2.74 6.19 13.83
N HIS A 148 2.85 6.15 12.50
CA HIS A 148 3.08 7.35 11.69
C HIS A 148 1.96 8.37 11.86
N TYR A 149 0.71 7.93 11.79
CA TYR A 149 -0.48 8.76 12.00
C TYR A 149 -0.49 9.38 13.41
N LYS A 150 -0.23 8.59 14.45
CA LYS A 150 -0.19 9.07 15.84
C LYS A 150 0.89 10.14 16.05
N ILE A 151 2.07 9.96 15.47
CA ILE A 151 3.17 10.94 15.57
C ILE A 151 2.79 12.25 14.88
N ILE A 152 2.21 12.18 13.67
CA ILE A 152 1.78 13.38 12.93
C ILE A 152 0.66 14.11 13.70
N ARG A 153 -0.37 13.39 14.15
CA ARG A 153 -1.47 13.93 14.94
C ARG A 153 -1.00 14.61 16.23
N ASN A 154 -0.07 13.98 16.94
CA ASN A 154 0.48 14.55 18.17
C ASN A 154 1.40 15.75 17.90
N GLY A 155 2.09 15.76 16.76
CA GLY A 155 2.89 16.89 16.31
C GLY A 155 2.03 18.12 16.03
N GLU A 156 0.89 17.95 15.35
CA GLU A 156 -0.06 19.03 15.06
C GLU A 156 -0.65 19.66 16.33
N ASN A 157 -1.02 18.85 17.32
CA ASN A 157 -1.59 19.33 18.58
C ASN A 157 -0.59 20.10 19.48
N ASN A 158 0.71 20.04 19.22
CA ASN A 158 1.72 20.79 19.99
C ASN A 158 1.95 22.22 19.47
N TYR A 159 1.31 22.60 18.36
CA TYR A 159 1.37 23.94 17.76
C TYR A 159 0.04 24.71 17.83
N GLU A 160 -0.99 24.14 18.46
CA GLU A 160 -2.26 24.80 18.84
C GLU A 160 -2.22 25.22 20.32
#